data_AF-L7ZGZ9-F1
#
_entry.id   AF-L7ZGZ9-F1
#
_cell.length_a   1.000
_cell.length_b   1.000
_cell.length_c   1.000
_cell.angle_alpha   90.00
_cell.angle_beta   90.00
_cell.angle_gamma   90.00
#
_symmetry.space_group_name_H-M   'P 1'
#
loop_
_entity.id
_entity.type
_entity.pdbx_description
1 polymer ?
#
loop_
_entity_poly.entity_id
_entity_poly.type
_entity_poly.pdbx_seq_one_letter_code
_entity_poly.pdbx_strand_id
1 'polypeptide(L)'
;MSVRGYSGVQVISSRKHCSMSRVPTVLLVLASAAILAAGGQEATDDPFADETDQCQISVSAETMQSLHGGSMQPDGTCDNLWASFLSQFHHVRSNLTACQERAAAGPAPDPSSQFCQQLLDDAQRQMEQEHRQHAATLEEQLHAAQQETQQEQEMKRALQKQLDALTDTRNALYIDLLLANIAIGETKQALSYYNLMPASLPTDKLHEQIVRFVYRVTIYQDQRLLNLMRFVRDIPSVDERRSLYQLAQREIQKRPSQRDGYVAAVFALSVREDLPVYQANRQLYDDLIRQSESRLREQVANGNFKQAAELAARQPQHFRQLQTSLATIELKHWPKVDQAVKKQLEELRGKFATFANGKSYQHYLSESRKSSG
;
A
#
# COMPACT_ATOMS: atom_id res chain seq x y z
N MET A 1 -39.62 31.94 -9.85
CA MET A 1 -39.72 30.52 -9.44
C MET A 1 -38.57 30.24 -8.49
N SER A 2 -38.90 30.05 -7.21
CA SER A 2 -37.97 29.82 -6.11
C SER A 2 -37.97 28.33 -5.80
N VAL A 3 -36.81 27.68 -5.82
CA VAL A 3 -36.61 26.33 -5.27
C VAL A 3 -35.27 26.29 -4.54
N ARG A 4 -35.37 25.77 -3.32
CA ARG A 4 -34.39 25.70 -2.23
C ARG A 4 -33.22 24.77 -2.56
N GLY A 5 -32.00 25.21 -2.24
CA GLY A 5 -30.80 24.38 -2.18
C GLY A 5 -30.45 24.04 -0.73
N TYR A 6 -30.20 22.76 -0.48
CA TYR A 6 -30.11 22.12 0.82
C TYR A 6 -28.89 22.50 1.67
N SER A 7 -29.12 22.45 2.98
CA SER A 7 -28.21 22.72 4.08
C SER A 7 -27.05 21.71 4.15
N GLY A 8 -25.81 22.22 4.27
CA GLY A 8 -24.60 21.43 4.47
C GLY A 8 -24.44 20.97 5.91
N VAL A 9 -24.23 19.67 6.08
CA VAL A 9 -23.94 19.01 7.36
C VAL A 9 -22.49 19.30 7.76
N GLN A 10 -22.30 19.93 8.92
CA GLN A 10 -21.02 20.05 9.61
C GLN A 10 -20.67 18.72 10.28
N VAL A 11 -19.55 18.10 9.88
CA VAL A 11 -18.94 16.99 10.63
C VAL A 11 -17.84 17.56 11.53
N ILE A 12 -18.14 17.59 12.83
CA ILE A 12 -17.17 17.87 13.90
C ILE A 12 -16.39 16.57 14.14
N SER A 13 -15.13 16.51 13.73
CA SER A 13 -14.22 15.43 14.09
C SER A 13 -13.39 15.85 15.31
N SER A 14 -13.74 15.31 16.47
CA SER A 14 -12.94 15.41 17.69
C SER A 14 -12.19 14.09 17.87
N ARG A 15 -10.88 14.06 17.55
CA ARG A 15 -10.00 12.94 17.91
C ARG A 15 -9.33 13.24 19.24
N LYS A 16 -9.82 12.62 20.32
CA LYS A 16 -9.05 12.43 21.55
C LYS A 16 -8.23 11.14 21.42
N HIS A 17 -6.95 11.26 21.72
CA HIS A 17 -6.02 10.15 21.90
C HIS A 17 -6.43 9.27 23.07
N CYS A 18 -6.45 7.95 22.86
CA CYS A 18 -6.20 6.97 23.90
C CYS A 18 -5.23 5.92 23.37
N SER A 19 -4.10 5.82 24.08
CA SER A 19 -3.07 4.80 24.01
C SER A 19 -3.64 3.46 24.49
N MET A 20 -3.35 2.36 23.79
CA MET A 20 -3.30 1.03 24.41
C MET A 20 -2.16 0.19 23.83
N SER A 21 -1.41 -0.36 24.78
CA SER A 21 -0.20 -1.17 24.65
C SER A 21 -0.52 -2.61 24.22
N ARG A 22 0.48 -3.24 23.62
CA ARG A 22 0.49 -4.58 23.01
C ARG A 22 0.72 -5.67 24.05
N VAL A 23 -0.03 -6.78 23.97
CA VAL A 23 0.41 -8.14 24.34
C VAL A 23 -0.28 -9.14 23.40
N PRO A 24 0.44 -10.07 22.73
CA PRO A 24 -0.17 -11.18 22.00
C PRO A 24 -0.07 -12.48 22.81
N THR A 25 -1.18 -13.22 22.89
CA THR A 25 -1.28 -14.56 23.48
C THR A 25 -1.77 -15.52 22.40
N VAL A 26 -0.88 -16.36 21.86
CA VAL A 26 -1.25 -17.55 21.05
C VAL A 26 -0.17 -18.60 21.26
N LEU A 27 -0.53 -19.73 21.90
CA LEU A 27 -0.08 -21.10 21.58
C LEU A 27 -0.57 -22.06 22.67
N LEU A 28 -1.60 -22.85 22.37
CA LEU A 28 -1.99 -23.98 23.21
C LEU A 28 -2.70 -25.04 22.37
N VAL A 29 -1.92 -25.95 21.78
CA VAL A 29 -2.32 -27.34 21.48
C VAL A 29 -1.02 -28.16 21.45
N LEU A 30 -0.89 -29.14 22.35
CA LEU A 30 -0.55 -30.53 22.00
C LEU A 30 -0.43 -31.42 23.25
N ALA A 31 -1.01 -32.60 23.07
CA ALA A 31 -0.64 -33.89 23.66
C ALA A 31 -1.21 -34.28 25.04
N SER A 32 -2.15 -35.22 24.94
CA SER A 32 -2.73 -36.08 25.94
C SER A 32 -1.76 -37.17 26.45
N ALA A 33 -2.11 -37.71 27.62
CA ALA A 33 -1.96 -39.09 28.11
C ALA A 33 -0.68 -39.53 28.85
N ALA A 34 -0.81 -39.66 30.19
CA ALA A 34 -0.49 -40.85 31.00
C ALA A 34 -1.04 -40.60 32.42
N ILE A 35 -2.14 -41.23 32.83
CA ILE A 35 -2.21 -42.51 33.58
C ILE A 35 -1.70 -42.40 35.03
N LEU A 36 -2.66 -42.62 35.95
CA LEU A 36 -2.55 -43.25 37.28
C LEU A 36 -1.35 -42.89 38.17
N ALA A 37 -1.59 -42.09 39.21
CA ALA A 37 -1.29 -42.44 40.61
C ALA A 37 -1.65 -41.30 41.57
N ALA A 38 -2.19 -41.68 42.73
CA ALA A 38 -2.25 -40.91 43.97
C ALA A 38 -3.29 -39.77 44.08
N GLY A 39 -4.55 -40.15 44.25
CA GLY A 39 -5.49 -39.43 45.11
C GLY A 39 -5.87 -40.36 46.25
N GLY A 40 -5.40 -40.05 47.47
CA GLY A 40 -5.53 -40.89 48.66
C GLY A 40 -6.93 -40.92 49.28
N GLN A 41 -7.14 -41.99 50.06
CA GLN A 41 -8.18 -42.23 51.08
C GLN A 41 -8.37 -41.00 52.00
N GLU A 42 -9.51 -40.75 52.66
CA GLU A 42 -10.36 -41.66 53.44
C GLU A 42 -11.81 -41.12 53.52
N ALA A 43 -12.79 -42.02 53.51
CA ALA A 43 -13.84 -42.12 54.53
C ALA A 43 -14.66 -43.39 54.25
N THR A 44 -14.68 -44.28 55.24
CA THR A 44 -15.42 -45.53 55.29
C THR A 44 -16.92 -45.28 55.38
N ASP A 45 -17.71 -45.83 54.45
CA ASP A 45 -19.14 -46.11 54.67
C ASP A 45 -19.51 -47.43 53.95
N ASP A 46 -20.34 -48.21 54.64
CA ASP A 46 -20.72 -49.62 54.44
C ASP A 46 -21.45 -49.89 53.10
N PRO A 47 -21.04 -50.89 52.28
CA PRO A 47 -21.60 -51.15 50.96
C PRO A 47 -22.94 -51.93 50.94
N PHE A 48 -23.64 -52.08 52.08
CA PHE A 48 -24.92 -52.80 52.16
C PHE A 48 -26.07 -52.02 52.83
N ALA A 49 -26.11 -50.69 52.69
CA ALA A 49 -27.31 -49.91 53.00
C ALA A 49 -28.20 -49.76 51.76
N ASP A 50 -29.27 -50.55 51.69
CA ASP A 50 -30.35 -50.40 50.70
C ASP A 50 -31.10 -49.08 50.96
N GLU A 51 -31.01 -48.11 50.04
CA GLU A 51 -32.00 -47.04 49.93
C GLU A 51 -33.05 -47.40 48.87
N THR A 52 -34.28 -47.50 49.36
CA THR A 52 -35.52 -47.80 48.67
C THR A 52 -35.93 -46.74 47.64
N ASP A 53 -36.32 -47.22 46.45
CA ASP A 53 -37.28 -46.64 45.51
C ASP A 53 -37.16 -45.15 45.17
N GLN A 54 -36.31 -44.85 44.17
CA GLN A 54 -36.56 -43.74 43.24
C GLN A 54 -35.87 -44.03 41.89
N CYS A 55 -36.59 -44.68 40.98
CA CYS A 55 -36.20 -44.69 39.55
C CYS A 55 -36.43 -43.28 38.98
N GLN A 56 -35.47 -42.38 39.16
CA GLN A 56 -35.45 -41.08 38.50
C GLN A 56 -34.82 -41.26 37.11
N ILE A 57 -35.67 -41.42 36.08
CA ILE A 57 -35.20 -41.50 34.69
C ILE A 57 -34.78 -40.09 34.26
N SER A 58 -33.48 -39.83 34.17
CA SER A 58 -32.93 -38.62 33.57
C SER A 58 -33.00 -38.73 32.05
N VAL A 59 -33.96 -38.04 31.44
CA VAL A 59 -34.09 -37.95 29.98
C VAL A 59 -33.15 -36.85 29.48
N SER A 60 -32.11 -37.24 28.74
CA SER A 60 -31.19 -36.31 28.07
C SER A 60 -31.80 -35.79 26.76
N ALA A 61 -31.33 -34.63 26.28
CA ALA A 61 -31.79 -34.07 25.01
C ALA A 61 -31.56 -35.04 23.82
N GLU A 62 -30.48 -35.83 23.88
CA GLU A 62 -30.16 -36.87 22.89
C GLU A 62 -31.14 -38.04 22.92
N THR A 63 -31.64 -38.45 24.10
CA THR A 63 -32.65 -39.53 24.19
C THR A 63 -33.98 -39.10 23.57
N MET A 64 -34.39 -37.84 23.77
CA MET A 64 -35.55 -37.25 23.10
C MET A 64 -35.39 -37.19 21.58
N GLN A 65 -34.17 -36.95 21.09
CA GLN A 65 -33.88 -36.88 19.65
C GLN A 65 -33.93 -38.26 18.98
N SER A 66 -33.52 -39.32 19.68
CA SER A 66 -33.56 -40.70 19.16
C SER A 66 -34.97 -41.31 19.06
N LEU A 67 -35.88 -40.88 19.95
CA LEU A 67 -37.28 -41.34 19.98
C LEU A 67 -38.15 -40.64 18.93
N HIS A 68 -37.72 -39.46 18.49
CA HIS A 68 -38.39 -38.68 17.46
C HIS A 68 -37.84 -39.09 16.10
N GLY A 69 -38.33 -40.22 15.57
CA GLY A 69 -37.95 -40.73 14.24
C GLY A 69 -38.10 -39.68 13.14
N GLY A 70 -37.03 -38.93 12.87
CA GLY A 70 -36.77 -38.15 11.66
C GLY A 70 -37.67 -36.94 11.33
N SER A 71 -38.84 -36.73 11.95
CA SER A 71 -39.73 -35.64 11.54
C SER A 71 -39.50 -34.34 12.32
N MET A 72 -38.49 -33.56 11.91
CA MET A 72 -38.41 -32.15 12.32
C MET A 72 -39.43 -31.31 11.54
N GLN A 73 -40.53 -30.97 12.19
CA GLN A 73 -41.12 -29.64 12.10
C GLN A 73 -41.50 -29.17 13.52
N PRO A 74 -40.74 -28.23 14.11
CA PRO A 74 -40.91 -27.83 15.50
C PRO A 74 -41.90 -26.67 15.59
N ASP A 75 -43.20 -26.94 15.43
CA ASP A 75 -44.25 -25.93 15.68
C ASP A 75 -45.06 -26.20 16.97
N GLY A 76 -44.55 -27.07 17.85
CA GLY A 76 -45.18 -27.39 19.13
C GLY A 76 -44.44 -26.78 20.33
N THR A 77 -45.19 -26.18 21.27
CA THR A 77 -44.70 -25.85 22.61
C THR A 77 -44.17 -27.11 23.32
N CYS A 78 -43.28 -26.95 24.30
CA CYS A 78 -42.70 -28.05 25.07
C CYS A 78 -43.77 -29.02 25.64
N ASP A 79 -44.95 -28.50 25.95
CA ASP A 79 -46.12 -29.28 26.39
C ASP A 79 -46.59 -30.30 25.34
N ASN A 80 -46.55 -29.96 24.06
CA ASN A 80 -46.94 -30.87 22.96
C ASN A 80 -45.89 -31.97 22.73
N LEU A 81 -44.61 -31.65 22.93
CA LEU A 81 -43.53 -32.62 22.90
C LEU A 81 -43.64 -33.57 24.10
N TRP A 82 -43.93 -33.04 25.30
CA TRP A 82 -44.14 -33.84 26.51
C TRP A 82 -45.40 -34.70 26.42
N ALA A 83 -46.49 -34.18 25.86
CA ALA A 83 -47.71 -34.95 25.61
C ALA A 83 -47.48 -36.07 24.56
N SER A 84 -46.70 -35.80 23.50
CA SER A 84 -46.30 -36.83 22.53
C SER A 84 -45.41 -37.88 23.17
N PHE A 85 -44.45 -37.48 24.00
CA PHE A 85 -43.59 -38.39 24.73
C PHE A 85 -44.38 -39.26 25.71
N LEU A 86 -45.28 -38.67 26.51
CA LEU A 86 -46.15 -39.41 27.42
C LEU A 86 -47.09 -40.35 26.68
N SER A 87 -47.62 -39.94 25.52
CA SER A 87 -48.49 -40.82 24.73
C SER A 87 -47.71 -42.02 24.16
N GLN A 88 -46.49 -41.78 23.65
CA GLN A 88 -45.60 -42.85 23.20
C GLN A 88 -45.18 -43.76 24.36
N PHE A 89 -44.85 -43.20 25.52
CA PHE A 89 -44.52 -43.96 26.72
C PHE A 89 -45.70 -44.82 27.18
N HIS A 90 -46.92 -44.28 27.19
CA HIS A 90 -48.12 -45.04 27.51
C HIS A 90 -48.44 -46.10 26.46
N HIS A 91 -48.21 -45.84 25.17
CA HIS A 91 -48.36 -46.83 24.11
C HIS A 91 -47.34 -47.96 24.20
N VAL A 92 -46.08 -47.63 24.49
CA VAL A 92 -45.02 -48.61 24.72
C VAL A 92 -45.33 -49.43 25.97
N ARG A 93 -45.78 -48.77 27.05
CA ARG A 93 -46.20 -49.46 28.28
C ARG A 93 -47.39 -50.37 28.03
N SER A 94 -48.43 -49.91 27.31
CA SER A 94 -49.61 -50.72 27.01
C SER A 94 -49.29 -51.88 26.08
N ASN A 95 -48.38 -51.70 25.11
CA ASN A 95 -47.91 -52.78 24.25
C ASN A 95 -47.06 -53.79 25.03
N LEU A 96 -46.26 -53.33 26.00
CA LEU A 96 -45.50 -54.21 26.87
C LEU A 96 -46.40 -55.00 27.82
N THR A 97 -47.41 -54.38 28.45
CA THR A 97 -48.39 -55.13 29.25
C THR A 97 -49.22 -56.08 28.39
N ALA A 98 -49.63 -55.69 27.18
CA ALA A 98 -50.32 -56.59 26.25
C ALA A 98 -49.44 -57.76 25.78
N CYS A 99 -48.13 -57.54 25.61
CA CYS A 99 -47.16 -58.61 25.36
C CYS A 99 -46.97 -59.53 26.57
N GLN A 100 -46.96 -58.97 27.78
CA GLN A 100 -46.81 -59.71 29.04
C GLN A 100 -48.06 -60.56 29.35
N GLU A 101 -49.25 -60.02 29.10
CA GLU A 101 -50.53 -60.74 29.24
C GLU A 101 -50.68 -61.83 28.16
N ARG A 102 -50.20 -61.58 26.94
CA ARG A 102 -50.17 -62.58 25.85
C ARG A 102 -49.12 -63.68 26.07
N ALA A 103 -48.06 -63.41 26.85
CA ALA A 103 -47.11 -64.41 27.31
C ALA A 103 -47.58 -65.20 28.54
N ALA A 104 -48.48 -64.62 29.36
CA ALA A 104 -49.06 -65.26 30.54
C ALA A 104 -50.31 -66.10 30.25
N ALA A 105 -51.08 -65.76 29.21
CA ALA A 105 -52.09 -66.65 28.66
C ALA A 105 -51.40 -67.77 27.87
N GLY A 106 -51.53 -69.03 28.31
CA GLY A 106 -50.91 -70.21 27.71
C GLY A 106 -51.08 -70.30 26.18
N PRO A 107 -50.27 -71.13 25.50
CA PRO A 107 -49.89 -70.94 24.10
C PRO A 107 -51.12 -70.94 23.20
N ALA A 108 -51.64 -69.75 22.91
CA ALA A 108 -52.36 -69.52 21.67
C ALA A 108 -51.36 -69.85 20.54
N PRO A 109 -51.80 -70.51 19.45
CA PRO A 109 -50.89 -70.80 18.34
C PRO A 109 -50.27 -69.47 17.93
N ASP A 110 -48.94 -69.37 18.04
CA ASP A 110 -48.18 -68.16 17.74
C ASP A 110 -48.78 -67.49 16.51
N PRO A 111 -49.37 -66.28 16.60
CA PRO A 111 -49.44 -65.41 15.45
C PRO A 111 -48.00 -64.96 15.20
N SER A 112 -47.27 -65.89 14.59
CA SER A 112 -45.97 -65.79 13.94
C SER A 112 -45.00 -64.83 14.62
N SER A 113 -44.12 -65.35 15.48
CA SER A 113 -42.79 -64.76 15.69
C SER A 113 -42.18 -64.28 14.37
N GLN A 114 -42.42 -65.00 13.26
CA GLN A 114 -42.12 -64.60 11.89
C GLN A 114 -42.70 -63.23 11.45
N PHE A 115 -43.90 -62.84 11.86
CA PHE A 115 -44.50 -61.54 11.49
C PHE A 115 -43.85 -60.38 12.24
N CYS A 116 -43.59 -60.54 13.54
CA CYS A 116 -42.83 -59.55 14.31
C CYS A 116 -41.38 -59.45 13.81
N GLN A 117 -40.75 -60.58 13.47
CA GLN A 117 -39.43 -60.60 12.81
C GLN A 117 -39.46 -59.87 11.46
N GLN A 118 -40.48 -60.13 10.62
CA GLN A 118 -40.64 -59.44 9.34
C GLN A 118 -40.80 -57.94 9.51
N LEU A 119 -41.59 -57.48 10.48
CA LEU A 119 -41.77 -56.06 10.73
C LEU A 119 -40.46 -55.37 11.16
N LEU A 120 -39.65 -56.06 11.97
CA LEU A 120 -38.34 -55.58 12.41
C LEU A 120 -37.34 -55.56 11.25
N ASP A 121 -37.31 -56.62 10.44
CA ASP A 121 -36.45 -56.74 9.25
C ASP A 121 -36.81 -55.68 8.20
N ASP A 122 -38.10 -55.40 8.00
CA ASP A 122 -38.58 -54.38 7.08
C ASP A 122 -38.26 -52.97 7.60
N ALA A 123 -38.43 -52.71 8.90
CA ALA A 123 -38.02 -51.44 9.52
C ALA A 123 -36.50 -51.23 9.44
N GLN A 124 -35.71 -52.29 9.63
CA GLN A 124 -34.26 -52.24 9.51
C GLN A 124 -33.83 -51.99 8.06
N ARG A 125 -34.45 -52.66 7.08
CA ARG A 125 -34.20 -52.39 5.65
C ARG A 125 -34.59 -50.97 5.26
N GLN A 126 -35.73 -50.47 5.76
CA GLN A 126 -36.16 -49.11 5.50
C GLN A 126 -35.20 -48.09 6.10
N MET A 127 -34.76 -48.28 7.35
CA MET A 127 -33.76 -47.41 7.99
C MET A 127 -32.45 -47.41 7.22
N GLU A 128 -31.94 -48.58 6.82
CA GLU A 128 -30.71 -48.68 6.02
C GLU A 128 -30.87 -48.00 4.65
N GLN A 129 -32.03 -48.12 4.03
CA GLN A 129 -32.31 -47.49 2.75
C GLN A 129 -32.39 -45.96 2.87
N GLU A 130 -33.13 -45.45 3.85
CA GLU A 130 -33.20 -44.02 4.15
C GLU A 130 -31.82 -43.48 4.53
N HIS A 131 -31.05 -44.20 5.35
CA HIS A 131 -29.69 -43.80 5.70
C HIS A 131 -28.78 -43.70 4.48
N ARG A 132 -28.81 -44.68 3.56
CA ARG A 132 -28.04 -44.63 2.31
C ARG A 132 -28.47 -43.49 1.41
N GLN A 133 -29.78 -43.24 1.27
CA GLN A 133 -30.29 -42.12 0.48
C GLN A 133 -29.87 -40.77 1.08
N HIS A 134 -29.97 -40.63 2.39
CA HIS A 134 -29.60 -39.40 3.08
C HIS A 134 -28.09 -39.15 3.03
N ALA A 135 -27.27 -40.18 3.23
CA ALA A 135 -25.82 -40.11 3.08
C ALA A 135 -25.43 -39.70 1.65
N ALA A 136 -26.02 -40.31 0.62
CA ALA A 136 -25.76 -39.95 -0.77
C ALA A 136 -26.16 -38.50 -1.09
N THR A 137 -27.31 -38.04 -0.58
CA THR A 137 -27.76 -36.66 -0.77
C THR A 137 -26.82 -35.66 -0.08
N LEU A 138 -26.37 -35.96 1.15
CA LEU A 138 -25.41 -35.14 1.87
C LEU A 138 -24.05 -35.10 1.17
N GLU A 139 -23.58 -36.23 0.64
CA GLU A 139 -22.34 -36.31 -0.11
C GLU A 139 -22.40 -35.49 -1.41
N GLU A 140 -23.53 -35.55 -2.12
CA GLU A 140 -23.78 -34.72 -3.32
C GLU A 140 -23.80 -33.22 -2.97
N GLN A 141 -24.51 -32.82 -1.92
CA GLN A 141 -24.54 -31.43 -1.45
C GLN A 141 -23.17 -30.93 -1.00
N LEU A 142 -22.41 -31.78 -0.29
CA LEU A 142 -21.06 -31.46 0.16
C LEU A 142 -20.13 -31.28 -1.04
N HIS A 143 -20.21 -32.14 -2.06
CA HIS A 143 -19.43 -31.97 -3.29
C HIS A 143 -19.81 -30.72 -4.06
N ALA A 144 -21.11 -30.40 -4.19
CA ALA A 144 -21.57 -29.16 -4.82
C ALA A 144 -21.04 -27.92 -4.09
N ALA A 145 -21.15 -27.89 -2.76
CA ALA A 145 -20.63 -26.79 -1.93
C ALA A 145 -19.10 -26.68 -2.02
N GLN A 146 -18.37 -27.80 -2.07
CA GLN A 146 -16.92 -27.80 -2.28
C GLN A 146 -16.54 -27.23 -3.65
N GLN A 147 -17.26 -27.58 -4.72
CA GLN A 147 -17.01 -27.05 -6.05
C GLN A 147 -17.28 -25.54 -6.11
N GLU A 148 -18.39 -25.07 -5.53
CA GLU A 148 -18.71 -23.64 -5.46
C GLU A 148 -17.63 -22.87 -4.70
N THR A 149 -17.20 -23.38 -3.54
CA THR A 149 -16.12 -22.78 -2.76
C THR A 149 -14.81 -22.71 -3.56
N GLN A 150 -14.48 -23.74 -4.34
CA GLN A 150 -13.29 -23.73 -5.21
C GLN A 150 -13.42 -22.66 -6.31
N GLN A 151 -14.59 -22.57 -6.96
CA GLN A 151 -14.85 -21.55 -7.99
C GLN A 151 -14.74 -20.13 -7.42
N GLU A 152 -15.32 -19.88 -6.24
CA GLU A 152 -15.19 -18.58 -5.56
C GLU A 152 -13.73 -18.25 -5.22
N GLN A 153 -12.96 -19.22 -4.75
CA GLN A 153 -11.54 -19.02 -4.48
C GLN A 153 -10.74 -18.69 -5.74
N GLU A 154 -11.04 -19.34 -6.86
CA GLU A 154 -10.43 -19.04 -8.16
C GLU A 154 -10.81 -17.65 -8.65
N MET A 155 -12.08 -17.28 -8.58
CA MET A 155 -12.55 -15.93 -8.90
C MET A 155 -11.88 -14.87 -8.02
N LYS A 156 -11.76 -15.11 -6.71
CA LYS A 156 -11.06 -14.21 -5.78
C LYS A 156 -9.59 -14.06 -6.16
N ARG A 157 -8.89 -15.15 -6.50
CA ARG A 157 -7.49 -15.10 -6.94
C ARG A 157 -7.35 -14.33 -8.26
N ALA A 158 -8.29 -14.50 -9.19
CA ALA A 158 -8.30 -13.77 -10.46
C ALA A 158 -8.50 -12.26 -10.25
N LEU A 159 -9.47 -11.87 -9.41
CA LEU A 159 -9.70 -10.47 -9.04
C LEU A 159 -8.50 -9.86 -8.31
N GLN A 160 -7.85 -10.60 -7.41
CA GLN A 160 -6.64 -10.14 -6.75
C GLN A 160 -5.53 -9.84 -7.76
N LYS A 161 -5.31 -10.73 -8.72
CA LYS A 161 -4.32 -10.48 -9.81
C LYS A 161 -4.65 -9.24 -10.63
N GLN A 162 -5.93 -9.00 -10.93
CA GLN A 162 -6.36 -7.79 -11.64
C GLN A 162 -6.11 -6.53 -10.80
N LEU A 163 -6.38 -6.57 -9.50
CA LEU A 163 -6.13 -5.46 -8.58
C LEU A 163 -4.64 -5.13 -8.47
N ASP A 164 -3.79 -6.16 -8.39
CA ASP A 164 -2.34 -5.99 -8.36
C ASP A 164 -1.85 -5.36 -9.67
N ALA A 165 -2.32 -5.84 -10.83
CA ALA A 165 -1.99 -5.27 -12.13
C ALA A 165 -2.44 -3.81 -12.30
N LEU A 166 -3.65 -3.47 -11.82
CA LEU A 166 -4.15 -2.09 -11.82
C LEU A 166 -3.31 -1.20 -10.89
N THR A 167 -2.91 -1.72 -9.73
CA THR A 167 -2.05 -1.00 -8.78
C THR A 167 -0.69 -0.71 -9.40
N ASP A 168 -0.08 -1.69 -10.07
CA ASP A 168 1.20 -1.53 -10.76
C ASP A 168 1.09 -0.51 -11.90
N THR A 169 0.03 -0.60 -12.71
CA THR A 169 -0.22 0.35 -13.81
C THR A 169 -0.39 1.78 -13.29
N ARG A 170 -1.17 1.94 -12.21
CA ARG A 170 -1.34 3.24 -11.55
C ARG A 170 -0.01 3.78 -11.03
N ASN A 171 0.83 2.94 -10.41
CA ASN A 171 2.14 3.34 -9.89
C ASN A 171 3.08 3.78 -11.02
N ALA A 172 3.09 3.06 -12.14
CA ALA A 172 3.84 3.45 -13.33
C ALA A 172 3.39 4.81 -13.87
N LEU A 173 2.08 5.04 -13.97
CA LEU A 173 1.52 6.33 -14.40
C LEU A 173 1.90 7.49 -13.48
N TYR A 174 1.93 7.27 -12.15
CA TYR A 174 2.38 8.29 -11.21
C TYR A 174 3.83 8.70 -11.44
N ILE A 175 4.72 7.72 -11.71
CA ILE A 175 6.12 7.98 -12.03
C ILE A 175 6.21 8.74 -13.36
N ASP A 176 5.51 8.30 -14.40
CA ASP A 176 5.52 8.99 -15.69
C ASP A 176 5.03 10.43 -15.59
N LEU A 177 3.98 10.68 -14.81
CA LEU A 177 3.47 12.02 -14.54
C LEU A 177 4.48 12.87 -13.75
N LEU A 178 5.09 12.32 -12.70
CA LEU A 178 6.15 12.98 -11.95
C LEU A 178 7.28 13.42 -12.90
N LEU A 179 7.80 12.50 -13.70
CA LEU A 179 8.90 12.72 -14.62
C LEU A 179 8.53 13.75 -15.70
N ALA A 180 7.34 13.66 -16.28
CA ALA A 180 6.84 14.62 -17.26
C ALA A 180 6.74 16.04 -16.67
N ASN A 181 6.20 16.18 -15.46
CA ASN A 181 6.08 17.47 -14.78
C ASN A 181 7.45 18.07 -14.44
N ILE A 182 8.42 17.24 -14.01
CA ILE A 182 9.83 17.68 -13.86
C ILE A 182 10.39 18.15 -15.21
N ALA A 183 10.17 17.40 -16.30
CA ALA A 183 10.69 17.77 -17.62
C ALA A 183 10.18 19.12 -18.10
N ILE A 184 8.90 19.44 -17.90
CA ILE A 184 8.31 20.73 -18.32
C ILE A 184 8.54 21.85 -17.31
N GLY A 185 8.91 21.53 -16.06
CA GLY A 185 9.21 22.51 -15.01
C GLY A 185 8.04 22.87 -14.10
N GLU A 186 6.97 22.06 -14.09
CA GLU A 186 5.82 22.21 -13.19
C GLU A 186 6.12 21.62 -11.80
N THR A 187 6.94 22.33 -11.00
CA THR A 187 7.50 21.80 -9.74
C THR A 187 6.44 21.46 -8.71
N LYS A 188 5.35 22.23 -8.62
CA LYS A 188 4.25 21.98 -7.67
C LYS A 188 3.53 20.68 -7.96
N GLN A 189 3.21 20.44 -9.23
CA GLN A 189 2.54 19.22 -9.66
C GLN A 189 3.47 18.01 -9.53
N ALA A 190 4.74 18.17 -9.91
CA ALA A 190 5.77 17.15 -9.67
C ALA A 190 5.87 16.80 -8.19
N LEU A 191 5.91 17.78 -7.28
CA LEU A 191 5.97 17.54 -5.84
C LEU A 191 4.72 16.80 -5.32
N SER A 192 3.54 17.13 -5.84
CA SER A 192 2.33 16.39 -5.51
C SER A 192 2.45 14.92 -5.89
N TYR A 193 2.90 14.60 -7.10
CA TYR A 193 3.09 13.21 -7.51
C TYR A 193 4.21 12.51 -6.75
N TYR A 194 5.30 13.21 -6.43
CA TYR A 194 6.39 12.70 -5.62
C TYR A 194 5.91 12.28 -4.22
N ASN A 195 5.05 13.09 -3.58
CA ASN A 195 4.51 12.82 -2.26
C ASN A 195 3.42 11.73 -2.26
N LEU A 196 2.72 11.54 -3.38
CA LEU A 196 1.69 10.51 -3.54
C LEU A 196 2.27 9.13 -3.88
N MET A 197 3.58 9.04 -4.10
CA MET A 197 4.23 7.79 -4.46
C MET A 197 4.06 6.75 -3.35
N PRO A 198 3.60 5.54 -3.68
CA PRO A 198 3.47 4.48 -2.70
C PRO A 198 4.84 4.00 -2.22
N ALA A 199 4.89 3.54 -0.97
CA ALA A 199 6.09 3.01 -0.32
C ALA A 199 6.71 1.76 -0.99
N SER A 200 6.09 1.23 -2.05
CA SER A 200 6.55 0.04 -2.77
C SER A 200 7.83 0.27 -3.59
N LEU A 201 8.13 1.52 -3.98
CA LEU A 201 9.39 1.84 -4.64
C LEU A 201 10.37 2.45 -3.63
N PRO A 202 11.57 1.84 -3.43
CA PRO A 202 12.60 2.44 -2.60
C PRO A 202 12.99 3.83 -3.11
N THR A 203 13.11 4.80 -2.19
CA THR A 203 13.45 6.20 -2.49
C THR A 203 14.71 6.33 -3.33
N ASP A 204 15.74 5.52 -3.06
CA ASP A 204 16.99 5.55 -3.84
C ASP A 204 16.77 5.19 -5.31
N LYS A 205 15.96 4.16 -5.59
CA LYS A 205 15.63 3.75 -6.95
C LYS A 205 14.83 4.82 -7.68
N LEU A 206 13.92 5.50 -6.97
CA LEU A 206 13.18 6.63 -7.52
C LEU A 206 14.13 7.76 -7.92
N HIS A 207 15.04 8.16 -7.03
CA HIS A 207 15.99 9.24 -7.33
C HIS A 207 16.88 8.90 -8.53
N GLU A 208 17.35 7.67 -8.62
CA GLU A 208 18.08 7.19 -9.79
C GLU A 208 17.26 7.28 -11.08
N GLN A 209 15.97 6.89 -11.04
CA GLN A 209 15.08 7.01 -12.20
C GLN A 209 14.84 8.47 -12.61
N ILE A 210 14.61 9.36 -11.65
CA ILE A 210 14.43 10.81 -11.88
C ILE A 210 15.65 11.37 -12.60
N VAL A 211 16.85 11.13 -12.06
CA VAL A 211 18.08 11.64 -12.66
C VAL A 211 18.34 10.99 -14.03
N ARG A 212 18.17 9.67 -14.16
CA ARG A 212 18.31 8.98 -15.47
C ARG A 212 17.36 9.56 -16.52
N PHE A 213 16.13 9.89 -16.14
CA PHE A 213 15.14 10.46 -17.05
C PHE A 213 15.53 11.85 -17.56
N VAL A 214 16.09 12.71 -16.70
CA VAL A 214 16.64 14.02 -17.10
C VAL A 214 17.67 13.87 -18.22
N TYR A 215 18.50 12.83 -18.14
CA TYR A 215 19.56 12.57 -19.11
C TYR A 215 19.17 11.66 -20.29
N ARG A 216 17.93 11.15 -20.34
CA ARG A 216 17.47 10.21 -21.38
C ARG A 216 17.55 10.78 -22.80
N VAL A 217 17.27 12.07 -22.98
CA VAL A 217 17.23 12.72 -24.30
C VAL A 217 18.20 13.89 -24.32
N THR A 218 19.27 13.78 -25.12
CA THR A 218 20.41 14.72 -25.16
C THR A 218 20.02 16.17 -25.45
N ILE A 219 19.07 16.38 -26.36
CA ILE A 219 18.66 17.72 -26.84
C ILE A 219 18.09 18.60 -25.72
N TYR A 220 17.46 18.01 -24.69
CA TYR A 220 16.77 18.75 -23.63
C TYR A 220 17.41 18.62 -22.25
N GLN A 221 18.61 18.01 -22.15
CA GLN A 221 19.23 17.69 -20.86
C GLN A 221 19.43 18.93 -19.98
N ASP A 222 19.94 20.02 -20.55
CA ASP A 222 20.20 21.24 -19.79
C ASP A 222 18.92 21.84 -19.20
N GLN A 223 17.86 21.94 -20.00
CA GLN A 223 16.59 22.48 -19.53
C GLN A 223 15.96 21.58 -18.46
N ARG A 224 15.97 20.25 -18.66
CA ARG A 224 15.44 19.29 -17.70
C ARG A 224 16.22 19.28 -16.40
N LEU A 225 17.55 19.42 -16.46
CA LEU A 225 18.40 19.53 -15.28
C LEU A 225 18.09 20.81 -14.50
N LEU A 226 17.93 21.94 -15.18
CA LEU A 226 17.53 23.20 -14.54
C LEU A 226 16.15 23.09 -13.88
N ASN A 227 15.20 22.42 -14.53
CA ASN A 227 13.88 22.15 -13.97
C ASN A 227 13.97 21.21 -12.76
N LEU A 228 14.82 20.17 -12.82
CA LEU A 228 15.10 19.28 -11.70
C LEU A 228 15.61 20.07 -10.49
N MET A 229 16.56 20.99 -10.67
CA MET A 229 17.10 21.79 -9.55
C MET A 229 16.01 22.61 -8.85
N ARG A 230 15.05 23.15 -9.61
CA ARG A 230 13.90 23.87 -9.03
C ARG A 230 13.01 22.91 -8.23
N PHE A 231 12.70 21.74 -8.80
CA PHE A 231 11.92 20.71 -8.11
C PHE A 231 12.58 20.23 -6.82
N VAL A 232 13.88 19.92 -6.86
CA VAL A 232 14.64 19.39 -5.71
C VAL A 232 14.54 20.35 -4.51
N ARG A 233 14.63 21.66 -4.74
CA ARG A 233 14.53 22.65 -3.65
C ARG A 233 13.21 22.63 -2.89
N ASP A 234 12.14 22.19 -3.54
CA ASP A 234 10.81 22.15 -2.94
C ASP A 234 10.57 20.85 -2.13
N ILE A 235 11.50 19.88 -2.17
CA ILE A 235 11.41 18.63 -1.40
C ILE A 235 11.72 18.90 0.09
N PRO A 236 10.87 18.51 1.04
CA PRO A 236 11.08 18.82 2.47
C PRO A 236 12.34 18.17 3.07
N SER A 237 12.63 16.92 2.71
CA SER A 237 13.71 16.12 3.30
C SER A 237 15.10 16.56 2.79
N VAL A 238 15.97 16.97 3.72
CA VAL A 238 17.37 17.36 3.39
C VAL A 238 18.14 16.19 2.79
N ASP A 239 17.92 14.98 3.30
CA ASP A 239 18.61 13.77 2.81
C ASP A 239 18.20 13.42 1.38
N GLU A 240 16.91 13.56 1.06
CA GLU A 240 16.40 13.31 -0.29
C GLU A 240 16.93 14.35 -1.28
N ARG A 241 16.92 15.64 -0.89
CA ARG A 241 17.53 16.70 -1.71
C ARG A 241 18.99 16.42 -1.98
N ARG A 242 19.76 16.10 -0.92
CA ARG A 242 21.18 15.76 -1.02
C ARG A 242 21.42 14.57 -1.94
N SER A 243 20.62 13.51 -1.84
CA SER A 243 20.71 12.32 -2.71
C SER A 243 20.51 12.68 -4.18
N LEU A 244 19.48 13.47 -4.50
CA LEU A 244 19.21 13.93 -5.86
C LEU A 244 20.32 14.84 -6.40
N TYR A 245 20.85 15.77 -5.59
CA TYR A 245 22.00 16.59 -5.98
C TYR A 245 23.24 15.74 -6.25
N GLN A 246 23.56 14.76 -5.40
CA GLN A 246 24.72 13.88 -5.60
C GLN A 246 24.61 13.07 -6.90
N LEU A 247 23.44 12.49 -7.18
CA LEU A 247 23.21 11.75 -8.41
C LEU A 247 23.30 12.66 -9.64
N ALA A 248 22.72 13.85 -9.59
CA ALA A 248 22.80 14.82 -10.67
C ALA A 248 24.24 15.32 -10.91
N GLN A 249 25.01 15.60 -9.85
CA GLN A 249 26.41 16.02 -9.94
C GLN A 249 27.27 14.97 -10.66
N ARG A 250 27.10 13.68 -10.33
CA ARG A 250 27.80 12.58 -11.01
C ARG A 250 27.51 12.55 -12.50
N GLU A 251 26.27 12.80 -12.90
CA GLU A 251 25.92 12.85 -14.33
C GLU A 251 26.48 14.10 -15.03
N ILE A 252 26.51 15.26 -14.37
CA ILE A 252 27.15 16.48 -14.88
C ILE A 252 28.65 16.22 -15.13
N GLN A 253 29.35 15.63 -14.16
CA GLN A 253 30.79 15.37 -14.24
C GLN A 253 31.18 14.46 -15.42
N LYS A 254 30.29 13.52 -15.81
CA LYS A 254 30.48 12.66 -16.99
C LYS A 254 30.38 13.40 -18.32
N ARG A 255 29.85 14.64 -18.34
CA ARG A 255 29.51 15.38 -19.56
C ARG A 255 30.30 16.69 -19.62
N PRO A 256 31.41 16.73 -20.38
CA PRO A 256 32.28 17.91 -20.44
C PRO A 256 31.55 19.21 -20.83
N SER A 257 30.58 19.14 -21.75
CA SER A 257 29.79 20.31 -22.19
C SER A 257 28.97 20.94 -21.06
N GLN A 258 28.50 20.12 -20.11
CA GLN A 258 27.73 20.59 -18.95
C GLN A 258 28.64 20.94 -17.80
N ARG A 259 29.59 20.05 -17.45
CA ARG A 259 30.59 20.25 -16.38
C ARG A 259 31.32 21.57 -16.52
N ASP A 260 31.70 21.91 -17.74
CA ASP A 260 32.48 23.09 -18.02
C ASP A 260 31.60 24.27 -18.48
N GLY A 261 30.28 24.08 -18.54
CA GLY A 261 29.32 25.06 -19.03
C GLY A 261 28.62 25.87 -17.94
N TYR A 262 27.80 26.84 -18.34
CA TYR A 262 27.00 27.64 -17.40
C TYR A 262 26.05 26.81 -16.54
N VAL A 263 25.62 25.64 -17.03
CA VAL A 263 24.69 24.75 -16.33
C VAL A 263 25.31 24.20 -15.04
N ALA A 264 26.61 23.84 -15.05
CA ALA A 264 27.33 23.45 -13.83
C ALA A 264 27.43 24.60 -12.82
N ALA A 265 27.62 25.83 -13.29
CA ALA A 265 27.62 27.00 -12.42
C ALA A 265 26.24 27.21 -11.77
N VAL A 266 25.14 27.08 -12.53
CA VAL A 266 23.78 27.16 -11.99
C VAL A 266 23.50 26.04 -11.00
N PHE A 267 23.91 24.81 -11.31
CA PHE A 267 23.79 23.68 -10.40
C PHE A 267 24.46 23.97 -9.06
N ALA A 268 25.74 24.39 -9.09
CA ALA A 268 26.50 24.67 -7.88
C ALA A 268 25.85 25.82 -7.07
N LEU A 269 25.46 26.91 -7.73
CA LEU A 269 24.79 28.01 -7.04
C LEU A 269 23.42 27.58 -6.45
N SER A 270 22.69 26.69 -7.13
CA SER A 270 21.44 26.12 -6.60
C SER A 270 21.69 25.32 -5.32
N VAL A 271 22.76 24.51 -5.28
CA VAL A 271 23.20 23.81 -4.05
C VAL A 271 23.53 24.81 -2.95
N ARG A 272 24.27 25.89 -3.27
CA ARG A 272 24.64 26.92 -2.29
C ARG A 272 23.43 27.63 -1.68
N GLU A 273 22.38 27.85 -2.48
CA GLU A 273 21.12 28.42 -2.00
C GLU A 273 20.34 27.47 -1.08
N ASP A 274 20.53 26.15 -1.24
CA ASP A 274 20.02 25.13 -0.31
C ASP A 274 20.98 24.97 0.88
N LEU A 275 20.99 25.96 1.77
CA LEU A 275 21.91 26.05 2.91
C LEU A 275 22.06 24.74 3.72
N PRO A 276 20.99 24.00 4.08
CA PRO A 276 21.13 22.73 4.78
C PRO A 276 21.94 21.69 4.01
N VAL A 277 21.71 21.56 2.70
CA VAL A 277 22.46 20.62 1.85
C VAL A 277 23.90 21.09 1.68
N TYR A 278 24.11 22.38 1.42
CA TYR A 278 25.45 22.96 1.25
C TYR A 278 26.32 22.77 2.51
N GLN A 279 25.75 22.99 3.69
CA GLN A 279 26.46 22.78 4.95
C GLN A 279 26.78 21.30 5.18
N ALA A 280 25.87 20.39 4.83
CA ALA A 280 26.09 18.96 4.96
C ALA A 280 27.12 18.40 3.97
N ASN A 281 27.23 18.98 2.76
CA ASN A 281 28.18 18.55 1.75
C ASN A 281 28.61 19.69 0.81
N ARG A 282 29.66 20.42 1.20
CA ARG A 282 30.20 21.54 0.42
C ARG A 282 30.80 21.14 -0.93
N GLN A 283 31.25 19.89 -1.08
CA GLN A 283 31.86 19.40 -2.33
C GLN A 283 30.90 19.47 -3.52
N LEU A 284 29.59 19.32 -3.26
CA LEU A 284 28.54 19.50 -4.29
C LEU A 284 28.62 20.87 -4.99
N TYR A 285 29.07 21.89 -4.28
CA TYR A 285 29.31 23.23 -4.80
C TYR A 285 30.74 23.37 -5.35
N ASP A 286 31.73 23.05 -4.53
CA ASP A 286 33.15 23.32 -4.82
C ASP A 286 33.65 22.64 -6.11
N ASP A 287 33.23 21.40 -6.34
CA ASP A 287 33.69 20.58 -7.48
C ASP A 287 33.31 21.19 -8.83
N LEU A 288 32.17 21.88 -8.92
CA LEU A 288 31.62 22.37 -10.18
C LEU A 288 31.80 23.88 -10.34
N ILE A 289 31.68 24.67 -9.27
CA ILE A 289 31.71 26.13 -9.39
C ILE A 289 33.06 26.65 -9.88
N ARG A 290 34.18 26.13 -9.35
CA ARG A 290 35.51 26.68 -9.65
C ARG A 290 35.85 26.53 -11.13
N GLN A 291 35.62 25.33 -11.67
CA GLN A 291 35.92 25.03 -13.06
C GLN A 291 34.99 25.77 -14.02
N SER A 292 33.67 25.73 -13.76
CA SER A 292 32.68 26.39 -14.61
C SER A 292 32.81 27.91 -14.61
N GLU A 293 33.04 28.52 -13.44
CA GLU A 293 33.24 29.97 -13.32
C GLU A 293 34.53 30.41 -14.00
N SER A 294 35.64 29.68 -13.80
CA SER A 294 36.91 30.01 -14.45
C SER A 294 36.80 29.96 -15.97
N ARG A 295 36.12 28.95 -16.52
CA ARG A 295 35.93 28.85 -17.98
C ARG A 295 34.99 29.93 -18.52
N LEU A 296 33.92 30.27 -17.78
CA LEU A 296 33.05 31.38 -18.15
C LEU A 296 33.81 32.71 -18.18
N ARG A 297 34.67 32.98 -17.19
CA ARG A 297 35.54 34.17 -17.18
C ARG A 297 36.49 34.19 -18.37
N GLU A 298 37.11 33.07 -18.69
CA GLU A 298 38.01 32.96 -19.85
C GLU A 298 37.26 33.20 -21.17
N GLN A 299 36.06 32.63 -21.34
CA GLN A 299 35.22 32.88 -22.52
C GLN A 299 34.86 34.36 -22.66
N VAL A 300 34.46 35.02 -21.58
CA VAL A 300 34.16 36.46 -21.56
C VAL A 300 35.40 37.29 -21.90
N ALA A 301 36.56 36.98 -21.33
CA ALA A 301 37.82 37.66 -21.62
C ALA A 301 38.25 37.52 -23.08
N ASN A 302 37.95 36.38 -23.71
CA ASN A 302 38.21 36.10 -25.11
C ASN A 302 37.10 36.60 -26.06
N GLY A 303 36.10 37.35 -25.56
CA GLY A 303 35.01 37.90 -26.38
C GLY A 303 33.90 36.90 -26.76
N ASN A 304 33.91 35.70 -26.21
CA ASN A 304 32.84 34.71 -26.40
C ASN A 304 31.78 34.84 -25.30
N PHE A 305 30.74 35.61 -25.59
CA PHE A 305 29.69 35.91 -24.62
C PHE A 305 28.52 34.92 -24.60
N LYS A 306 28.51 33.88 -25.46
CA LYS A 306 27.31 33.04 -25.67
C LYS A 306 26.80 32.40 -24.38
N GLN A 307 27.67 31.79 -23.57
CA GLN A 307 27.23 31.13 -22.34
C GLN A 307 26.84 32.12 -21.24
N ALA A 308 27.56 33.24 -21.12
CA ALA A 308 27.21 34.30 -20.17
C ALA A 308 25.85 34.93 -20.53
N ALA A 309 25.57 35.09 -21.83
CA ALA A 309 24.29 35.53 -22.36
C ALA A 309 23.15 34.57 -22.03
N GLU A 310 23.35 33.27 -22.27
CA GLU A 310 22.38 32.21 -21.96
C GLU A 310 22.09 32.15 -20.46
N LEU A 311 23.13 32.26 -19.62
CA LEU A 311 22.99 32.33 -18.17
C LEU A 311 22.17 33.55 -17.73
N ALA A 312 22.49 34.75 -18.24
CA ALA A 312 21.77 35.98 -17.93
C ALA A 312 20.30 35.92 -18.38
N ALA A 313 20.03 35.35 -19.55
CA ALA A 313 18.67 35.25 -20.09
C ALA A 313 17.82 34.20 -19.36
N ARG A 314 18.38 33.01 -19.08
CA ARG A 314 17.62 31.87 -18.54
C ARG A 314 17.60 31.82 -17.01
N GLN A 315 18.64 32.35 -16.36
CA GLN A 315 18.86 32.25 -14.92
C GLN A 315 19.37 33.58 -14.34
N PRO A 316 18.58 34.67 -14.44
CA PRO A 316 19.02 36.02 -14.08
C PRO A 316 19.41 36.19 -12.61
N GLN A 317 18.82 35.40 -11.69
CA GLN A 317 19.19 35.41 -10.28
C GLN A 317 20.59 34.84 -10.06
N HIS A 318 20.90 33.68 -10.66
CA HIS A 318 22.21 33.07 -10.61
C HIS A 318 23.28 33.90 -11.33
N PHE A 319 22.92 34.53 -12.47
CA PHE A 319 23.82 35.44 -13.18
C PHE A 319 24.29 36.60 -12.30
N ARG A 320 23.38 37.23 -11.55
CA ARG A 320 23.72 38.33 -10.63
C ARG A 320 24.77 37.93 -9.60
N GLN A 321 24.76 36.67 -9.15
CA GLN A 321 25.74 36.17 -8.18
C GLN A 321 27.15 36.02 -8.77
N LEU A 322 27.26 35.84 -10.09
CA LEU A 322 28.53 35.72 -10.81
C LEU A 322 28.94 37.01 -11.54
N GLN A 323 28.03 37.97 -11.70
CA GLN A 323 28.22 39.14 -12.56
C GLN A 323 29.51 39.91 -12.24
N THR A 324 29.78 40.21 -10.96
CA THR A 324 31.00 40.93 -10.55
C THR A 324 32.26 40.15 -10.90
N SER A 325 32.22 38.84 -10.67
CA SER A 325 33.31 37.92 -10.99
C SER A 325 33.58 37.85 -12.50
N LEU A 326 32.51 37.73 -13.30
CA LEU A 326 32.59 37.66 -14.77
C LEU A 326 33.01 38.99 -15.40
N ALA A 327 32.63 40.11 -14.79
CA ALA A 327 33.03 41.44 -15.23
C ALA A 327 34.48 41.79 -14.84
N THR A 328 35.10 41.02 -13.94
CA THR A 328 36.47 41.25 -13.50
C THR A 328 37.43 40.48 -14.41
N ILE A 329 38.11 41.20 -15.30
CA ILE A 329 39.17 40.64 -16.14
C ILE A 329 40.49 40.77 -15.38
N GLU A 330 41.14 39.65 -15.10
CA GLU A 330 42.45 39.66 -14.46
C GLU A 330 43.48 40.37 -15.35
N LEU A 331 44.32 41.21 -14.75
CA LEU A 331 45.27 42.09 -15.44
C LEU A 331 46.15 41.35 -16.47
N LYS A 332 46.50 40.09 -16.21
CA LYS A 332 47.29 39.22 -17.09
C LYS A 332 46.60 38.86 -18.42
N HIS A 333 45.27 38.95 -18.49
CA HIS A 333 44.49 38.69 -19.71
C HIS A 333 44.27 39.97 -20.51
N TRP A 334 44.39 41.16 -19.88
CA TRP A 334 44.21 42.46 -20.52
C TRP A 334 45.01 42.69 -21.81
N PRO A 335 46.27 42.20 -21.94
CA PRO A 335 47.02 42.30 -23.19
C PRO A 335 46.46 41.41 -24.32
N LYS A 336 45.77 40.32 -23.97
CA LYS A 336 45.20 39.33 -24.91
C LYS A 336 43.75 39.65 -25.31
N VAL A 337 43.09 40.55 -24.60
CA VAL A 337 41.77 41.05 -24.98
C VAL A 337 41.95 41.98 -26.19
N ASP A 338 41.38 41.56 -27.32
CA ASP A 338 41.35 42.34 -28.56
C ASP A 338 40.74 43.74 -28.31
N GLN A 339 41.21 44.74 -29.04
CA GLN A 339 40.81 46.15 -28.91
C GLN A 339 39.29 46.31 -29.12
N ALA A 340 38.70 45.53 -30.03
CA ALA A 340 37.25 45.48 -30.24
C ALA A 340 36.49 44.90 -29.04
N VAL A 341 37.05 43.86 -28.42
CA VAL A 341 36.49 43.21 -27.22
C VAL A 341 36.63 44.11 -26.00
N LYS A 342 37.72 44.87 -25.87
CA LYS A 342 37.88 45.93 -24.85
C LYS A 342 36.78 46.99 -24.95
N LYS A 343 36.50 47.47 -26.16
CA LYS A 343 35.43 48.44 -26.43
C LYS A 343 34.05 47.86 -26.09
N GLN A 344 33.77 46.62 -26.50
CA GLN A 344 32.52 45.92 -26.15
C GLN A 344 32.38 45.66 -24.64
N LEU A 345 33.47 45.33 -23.94
CA LEU A 345 33.47 45.11 -22.50
C LEU A 345 33.25 46.42 -21.73
N GLU A 346 33.78 47.55 -22.19
CA GLU A 346 33.47 48.86 -21.62
C GLU A 346 32.00 49.26 -21.86
N GLU A 347 31.48 49.06 -23.07
CA GLU A 347 30.05 49.27 -23.36
C GLU A 347 29.14 48.35 -22.52
N LEU A 348 29.51 47.07 -22.40
CA LEU A 348 28.80 46.10 -21.57
C LEU A 348 28.93 46.45 -20.08
N ARG A 349 30.08 46.90 -19.60
CA ARG A 349 30.29 47.34 -18.20
C ARG A 349 29.43 48.55 -17.85
N GLY A 350 29.30 49.52 -18.75
CA GLY A 350 28.36 50.63 -18.61
C GLY A 350 26.90 50.16 -18.59
N LYS A 351 26.56 49.15 -19.40
CA LYS A 351 25.22 48.54 -19.42
C LYS A 351 24.98 47.65 -18.19
N PHE A 352 25.96 46.93 -17.67
CA PHE A 352 25.89 46.01 -16.51
C PHE A 352 25.40 46.69 -15.23
N ALA A 353 25.68 47.97 -15.05
CA ALA A 353 25.10 48.79 -13.98
C ALA A 353 23.56 48.96 -14.13
N THR A 354 23.03 48.90 -15.35
CA THR A 354 21.59 49.02 -15.66
C THR A 354 20.85 47.67 -15.80
N PHE A 355 21.56 46.54 -15.87
CA PHE A 355 20.98 45.19 -15.99
C PHE A 355 20.13 44.75 -14.77
N ALA A 356 20.14 45.52 -13.68
CA ALA A 356 19.28 45.27 -12.52
C ALA A 356 17.78 45.56 -12.79
N ASN A 357 17.45 46.36 -13.81
CA ASN A 357 16.08 46.86 -14.02
C ASN A 357 15.40 46.24 -15.26
N GLY A 358 14.88 45.02 -15.10
CA GLY A 358 13.72 44.53 -15.88
C GLY A 358 13.87 44.29 -17.39
N LYS A 359 15.04 44.51 -17.99
CA LYS A 359 15.28 44.30 -19.44
C LYS A 359 16.15 43.05 -19.68
N SER A 360 15.77 42.23 -20.65
CA SER A 360 16.48 40.98 -20.97
C SER A 360 17.81 41.24 -21.68
N TYR A 361 18.79 40.35 -21.52
CA TYR A 361 20.09 40.44 -22.19
C TYR A 361 19.99 40.55 -23.72
N GLN A 362 18.96 39.95 -24.33
CA GLN A 362 18.69 40.08 -25.77
C GLN A 362 18.37 41.52 -26.20
N HIS A 363 17.74 42.34 -25.35
CA HIS A 363 17.53 43.76 -25.63
C HIS A 363 18.86 44.51 -25.72
N TYR A 364 19.80 44.23 -24.82
CA TYR A 364 21.08 44.92 -24.81
C TYR A 364 22.02 44.47 -25.94
N LEU A 365 21.93 43.19 -26.32
CA LEU A 365 22.57 42.65 -27.52
C LEU A 365 22.04 43.29 -28.81
N SER A 366 20.72 43.48 -28.93
CA SER A 366 20.14 44.12 -30.12
C SER A 366 20.47 45.61 -30.20
N GLU A 367 20.51 46.32 -29.07
CA GLU A 367 20.96 47.72 -29.01
C GLU A 367 22.45 47.88 -29.36
N SER A 368 23.32 46.97 -28.90
CA SER A 368 24.74 46.96 -29.28
C SER A 368 24.94 46.68 -30.78
N ARG A 369 24.11 45.84 -31.40
CA ARG A 369 24.14 45.62 -32.84
C ARG A 369 23.66 46.83 -33.64
N LYS A 370 22.72 47.62 -33.12
CA LYS A 370 22.27 48.87 -33.76
C LYS A 370 23.34 49.98 -33.71
N SER A 371 24.16 50.04 -32.66
CA SER A 371 25.25 51.02 -32.56
C SER A 371 26.51 50.64 -33.35
N SER A 372 26.52 49.45 -33.96
CA SER A 372 27.64 48.90 -34.76
C SER A 372 27.40 48.99 -36.27
N GLY A 373 26.29 49.62 -36.70
CA GLY A 373 25.94 49.86 -38.10
C GLY A 373 26.31 51.26 -38.54
#